data_AF-A0A9E1KI90-F1
#
_entry.id   AF-A0A9E1KI90-F1
#
_cell.length_a   1.000
_cell.length_b   1.000
_cell.length_c   1.000
_cell.angle_alpha   90.00
_cell.angle_beta   90.00
_cell.angle_gamma   90.00
#
_symmetry.space_group_name_H-M   'P 1'
#
loop_
_entity.id
_entity.type
_entity.pdbx_description
1 polymer ?
#
loop_
_entity_poly.entity_id
_entity_poly.type
_entity_poly.pdbx_seq_one_letter_code
_entity_poly.pdbx_strand_id
1 'polypeptide(L)'
;SVEYEIRIQQVKKLPVVLWDTLRACHREGSLDSAITKDRLEANDIIGLLKEQPGIRLIAFNGAASEKYFKQTVAKLLTDDQQVDQIRLPSTSPAHASKNIQQKYEDWKVIIRYLD
;
A
#
# COMPACT_ATOMS: atom_id res chain seq x y z
N SER A 1 15.95 2.97 18.17
CA SER A 1 15.28 2.34 17.01
C SER A 1 16.33 1.57 16.22
N VAL A 2 15.94 0.51 15.52
CA VAL A 2 16.83 -0.19 14.58
C VAL A 2 17.16 0.74 13.41
N GLU A 3 18.41 0.73 12.94
CA GLU A 3 18.86 1.54 11.81
C GLU A 3 18.04 1.27 10.55
N TYR A 4 17.91 2.29 9.69
CA TYR A 4 17.10 2.18 8.47
C TYR A 4 17.54 1.01 7.58
N GLU A 5 18.84 0.86 7.35
CA GLU A 5 19.38 -0.22 6.53
C GLU A 5 19.04 -1.60 7.07
N ILE A 6 19.14 -1.80 8.38
CA ILE A 6 18.81 -3.08 9.00
C ILE A 6 17.32 -3.41 8.78
N ARG A 7 16.43 -2.42 8.88
CA ARG A 7 14.99 -2.62 8.60
C ARG A 7 14.74 -3.01 7.14
N ILE A 8 15.46 -2.40 6.20
CA ILE A 8 15.37 -2.79 4.78
C ILE A 8 15.82 -4.24 4.58
N GLN A 9 16.94 -4.65 5.19
CA GLN A 9 17.43 -6.02 5.09
C GLN A 9 16.48 -7.05 5.73
N GLN A 10 15.75 -6.66 6.78
CA GLN A 10 14.73 -7.51 7.39
C GLN A 10 13.53 -7.70 6.47
N VAL A 11 13.00 -6.62 5.88
CA VAL A 11 11.85 -6.69 4.97
C VAL A 11 12.17 -7.51 3.72
N LYS A 12 13.38 -7.37 3.16
CA LYS A 12 13.81 -8.15 1.98
C LYS A 12 13.81 -9.67 2.17
N LYS A 13 13.80 -10.16 3.42
CA LYS A 13 13.75 -11.59 3.74
C LYS A 13 12.33 -12.14 3.88
N LEU A 14 11.33 -11.26 3.84
CA LEU A 14 9.92 -11.62 3.99
C LEU A 14 9.27 -11.71 2.60
N PRO A 15 8.24 -12.55 2.42
CA PRO A 15 7.47 -12.64 1.17
C PRO A 15 6.51 -11.45 1.03
N VAL A 16 7.05 -10.23 1.13
CA VAL A 16 6.30 -8.98 1.09
C VAL A 16 6.96 -7.98 0.15
N VAL A 17 6.13 -7.20 -0.54
CA VAL A 17 6.56 -6.06 -1.34
C VAL A 17 6.03 -4.79 -0.70
N LEU A 18 6.91 -3.83 -0.44
CA LEU A 18 6.51 -2.48 -0.03
C LEU A 18 6.57 -1.56 -1.24
N TRP A 19 5.46 -0.88 -1.51
CA TRP A 19 5.36 0.04 -2.64
C TRP A 19 4.34 1.13 -2.39
N ASP A 20 4.49 2.25 -3.09
CA ASP A 20 3.53 3.34 -3.12
C ASP A 20 2.52 3.15 -4.24
N THR A 21 1.27 3.58 -4.05
CA THR A 21 0.26 3.54 -5.11
C THR A 21 0.57 4.51 -6.25
N LEU A 22 1.13 5.68 -5.92
CA LEU A 22 1.44 6.74 -6.86
C LEU A 22 2.96 6.80 -7.08
N ARG A 23 3.37 6.77 -8.34
CA ARG A 23 4.75 7.04 -8.77
C ARG A 23 5.05 8.54 -8.66
N ALA A 24 4.10 9.36 -9.09
CA ALA A 24 4.18 10.80 -9.04
C ALA A 24 2.79 11.40 -8.84
N CYS A 25 2.73 12.50 -8.09
CA CYS A 25 1.53 13.32 -8.01
C CYS A 25 1.92 14.79 -7.90
N HIS A 26 1.11 15.66 -8.48
CA HIS A 26 1.23 17.08 -8.23
C HIS A 26 0.41 17.44 -6.98
N ARG A 27 1.05 18.12 -6.03
CA ARG A 27 0.39 18.70 -4.86
C ARG A 27 0.92 20.11 -4.64
N GLU A 28 0.04 21.05 -4.34
CA GLU A 28 0.42 22.33 -3.76
C GLU A 28 0.43 22.22 -2.22
N GLY A 29 1.58 22.43 -1.59
CA GLY A 29 1.74 22.26 -0.13
C GLY A 29 1.89 20.80 0.32
N SER A 30 1.76 20.54 1.62
CA SER A 30 2.05 19.24 2.24
C SER A 30 0.83 18.34 2.50
N LEU A 31 -0.39 18.83 2.24
CA LEU A 31 -1.63 18.11 2.55
C LEU A 31 -2.06 17.21 1.40
N ASP A 32 -2.46 15.98 1.71
CA ASP A 32 -2.98 15.03 0.72
C ASP A 32 -4.27 15.50 0.04
N SER A 33 -5.01 16.43 0.67
CA SER A 33 -6.21 17.05 0.10
C SER A 33 -5.91 17.97 -1.09
N ALA A 34 -4.66 18.41 -1.25
CA ALA A 34 -4.22 19.29 -2.34
C ALA A 34 -3.69 18.52 -3.56
N ILE A 35 -3.74 17.18 -3.54
CA ILE A 35 -3.40 16.37 -4.70
C ILE A 35 -4.48 16.54 -5.77
N THR A 36 -4.11 17.11 -6.90
CA THR A 36 -5.04 17.33 -8.01
C THR A 36 -5.23 16.05 -8.82
N LYS A 37 -6.48 15.71 -9.13
CA LYS A 37 -6.87 14.42 -9.77
C LYS A 37 -6.34 14.28 -11.20
N ASP A 38 -6.00 15.38 -11.84
CA ASP A 38 -5.59 15.49 -13.24
C ASP A 38 -4.13 15.05 -13.50
N ARG A 39 -3.32 14.85 -12.44
CA ARG A 39 -1.92 14.41 -12.55
C ARG A 39 -1.56 13.32 -11.55
N LEU A 40 -2.36 12.25 -11.53
CA LEU A 40 -2.05 11.04 -10.77
C LEU A 40 -1.35 10.03 -11.69
N GLU A 41 -0.06 9.81 -11.46
CA GLU A 41 0.69 8.74 -12.11
C GLU A 41 0.82 7.58 -11.12
N ALA A 42 0.17 6.45 -11.40
CA ALA A 42 0.30 5.25 -10.58
C ALA A 42 1.61 4.52 -10.86
N ASN A 43 2.11 3.78 -9.87
CA ASN A 43 3.10 2.74 -10.14
C ASN A 43 2.47 1.61 -10.96
N ASP A 44 3.30 0.87 -11.70
CA ASP A 44 2.86 -0.26 -12.53
C ASP A 44 2.56 -1.51 -11.68
N ILE A 45 1.52 -1.40 -10.88
CA ILE A 45 1.05 -2.48 -10.02
C ILE A 45 0.50 -3.64 -10.86
N ILE A 46 -0.06 -3.35 -12.05
CA ILE A 46 -0.55 -4.40 -12.96
C ILE A 46 0.61 -5.24 -13.50
N GLY A 47 1.71 -4.60 -13.93
CA GLY A 47 2.93 -5.29 -14.32
C GLY A 47 3.46 -6.20 -13.21
N LEU A 48 3.53 -5.68 -11.97
CA LEU A 48 3.95 -6.50 -10.83
C LEU A 48 3.04 -7.71 -10.58
N LEU A 49 1.71 -7.54 -10.62
CA LEU A 49 0.78 -8.66 -10.42
C LEU A 49 0.92 -9.73 -11.52
N LYS A 50 1.26 -9.32 -12.75
CA LYS A 50 1.52 -10.25 -13.85
C LYS A 50 2.85 -10.98 -13.70
N GLU A 51 3.90 -10.26 -13.29
CA GLU A 51 5.23 -10.84 -13.05
C GLU A 51 5.27 -11.74 -11.82
N GLN A 52 4.41 -11.48 -10.83
CA GLN A 52 4.36 -12.17 -9.55
C GLN A 52 2.95 -12.72 -9.28
N PRO A 53 2.54 -13.81 -9.97
CA PRO A 53 1.22 -14.40 -9.80
C PRO A 53 0.97 -14.99 -8.40
N GLY A 54 2.02 -15.12 -7.57
CA GLY A 54 1.90 -15.52 -6.16
C GLY A 54 1.42 -14.41 -5.22
N ILE A 55 1.24 -13.16 -5.69
CA ILE A 55 0.70 -12.09 -4.87
C ILE A 55 -0.79 -12.32 -4.63
N ARG A 56 -1.14 -12.64 -3.39
CA ARG A 56 -2.53 -12.95 -2.98
C ARG A 56 -3.29 -11.76 -2.39
N LEU A 57 -2.58 -10.73 -1.94
CA LEU A 57 -3.17 -9.60 -1.21
C LEU A 57 -2.50 -8.26 -1.56
N ILE A 58 -3.32 -7.23 -1.77
CA ILE A 58 -2.93 -5.83 -1.70
C ILE A 58 -3.48 -5.23 -0.39
N ALA A 59 -2.58 -4.85 0.50
CA ALA A 59 -2.90 -4.19 1.76
C ALA A 59 -2.64 -2.68 1.66
N PHE A 60 -3.70 -1.87 1.70
CA PHE A 60 -3.62 -0.42 1.64
C PHE A 60 -3.29 0.18 3.01
N ASN A 61 -2.17 0.91 3.09
CA ASN A 61 -1.78 1.67 4.27
C ASN A 61 -2.59 2.98 4.35
N GLY A 62 -3.81 2.92 4.89
CA GLY A 62 -4.72 4.05 5.03
C GLY A 62 -5.68 4.28 3.85
N ALA A 63 -6.62 5.21 4.04
CA ALA A 63 -7.68 5.48 3.06
C ALA A 63 -7.18 6.14 1.76
N ALA A 64 -6.07 6.90 1.83
CA ALA A 64 -5.52 7.58 0.67
C ALA A 64 -4.97 6.60 -0.37
N SER A 65 -4.21 5.58 0.05
CA SER A 65 -3.65 4.57 -0.85
C SER A 65 -4.76 3.75 -1.52
N GLU A 66 -5.78 3.31 -0.77
CA GLU A 66 -6.96 2.65 -1.34
C GLU A 66 -7.68 3.55 -2.37
N LYS A 67 -7.89 4.82 -2.03
CA LYS A 67 -8.57 5.79 -2.91
C LYS A 67 -7.82 5.95 -4.23
N TYR A 68 -6.50 6.14 -4.18
CA TYR A 68 -5.70 6.29 -5.38
C TYR A 68 -5.71 5.02 -6.22
N PHE A 69 -5.59 3.85 -5.59
CA PHE A 69 -5.64 2.58 -6.28
C PHE A 69 -6.95 2.41 -7.05
N LYS A 70 -8.09 2.72 -6.42
CA LYS A 70 -9.40 2.69 -7.08
C LYS A 70 -9.53 3.66 -8.24
N GLN A 71 -8.85 4.81 -8.17
CA GLN A 71 -8.88 5.83 -9.22
C GLN A 71 -8.00 5.48 -10.41
N THR A 72 -6.87 4.82 -10.19
CA THR A 72 -5.82 4.66 -11.22
C THR A 72 -5.60 3.20 -11.64
N VAL A 73 -5.63 2.24 -10.73
CA VAL A 73 -5.21 0.84 -10.99
C VAL A 73 -6.39 -0.11 -11.07
N ALA A 74 -7.41 0.03 -10.20
CA ALA A 74 -8.48 -0.96 -10.08
C ALA A 74 -9.25 -1.21 -11.39
N LYS A 75 -9.35 -0.20 -12.27
CA LYS A 75 -10.01 -0.31 -13.59
C LYS A 75 -9.21 -1.11 -14.61
N LEU A 76 -7.94 -1.40 -14.32
CA LEU A 76 -7.01 -2.14 -15.18
C LEU A 76 -6.87 -3.60 -14.75
N LEU A 77 -7.46 -3.98 -13.61
CA LEU A 77 -7.52 -5.37 -13.17
C LEU A 77 -8.44 -6.15 -14.09
N THR A 78 -8.01 -7.34 -14.48
CA THR A 78 -8.77 -8.33 -15.23
C THR A 78 -9.05 -9.55 -14.35
N ASP A 79 -10.05 -10.35 -14.73
CA ASP A 79 -10.56 -11.46 -13.90
C ASP A 79 -9.51 -12.55 -13.57
N ASP A 80 -8.43 -12.62 -14.36
CA ASP A 80 -7.26 -13.48 -14.14
C ASP A 80 -6.37 -13.01 -12.98
N GLN A 81 -6.44 -11.74 -12.57
CA GLN A 81 -5.73 -11.23 -11.40
C GLN A 81 -6.62 -11.31 -10.16
N GLN A 82 -6.75 -12.52 -9.63
CA GLN A 82 -7.42 -12.76 -8.34
C GLN A 82 -6.53 -12.32 -7.18
N VAL A 83 -6.64 -11.06 -6.81
CA VAL A 83 -5.91 -10.47 -5.69
C VAL A 83 -6.89 -9.86 -4.67
N ASP A 84 -6.79 -10.32 -3.43
CA ASP A 84 -7.57 -9.76 -2.34
C ASP A 84 -7.14 -8.32 -2.05
N GLN A 85 -8.07 -7.51 -1.55
CA GLN A 85 -7.82 -6.11 -1.24
C GLN A 85 -8.30 -5.80 0.18
N ILE A 86 -7.44 -5.20 1.00
CA ILE A 86 -7.80 -4.79 2.36
C ILE A 86 -7.27 -3.39 2.68
N ARG A 87 -8.11 -2.55 3.29
CA ARG A 87 -7.66 -1.29 3.87
C ARG A 87 -7.28 -1.48 5.34
N LEU A 88 -6.05 -1.12 5.67
CA LEU A 88 -5.53 -1.11 7.03
C LEU A 88 -5.34 0.32 7.55
N PRO A 89 -5.26 0.52 8.88
CA PRO A 89 -4.97 1.83 9.44
C PRO A 89 -3.61 2.34 8.97
N SER A 90 -3.53 3.65 8.73
CA SER A 90 -2.26 4.29 8.38
C SER A 90 -1.23 4.12 9.49
N THR A 91 -0.03 3.70 9.12
CA THR A 91 1.15 3.65 10.01
C THR A 91 1.71 5.03 10.34
N SER A 92 1.23 6.10 9.70
CA SER A 92 1.64 7.48 9.98
C SER A 92 1.25 7.92 11.41
N PRO A 93 2.13 8.67 12.11
CA PRO A 93 1.81 9.23 13.42
C PRO A 93 0.69 10.29 13.37
N ALA A 94 0.42 10.89 12.20
CA ALA A 94 -0.66 11.87 12.02
C ALA A 94 -2.06 11.25 12.23
N HIS A 95 -2.19 9.93 12.08
CA HIS A 95 -3.41 9.20 12.42
C HIS A 95 -3.43 8.84 13.91
N ALA A 96 -3.79 9.83 14.74
CA ALA A 96 -3.82 9.74 16.21
C ALA A 96 -5.04 8.97 16.78
N SER A 97 -5.97 8.50 15.94
CA SER A 97 -7.18 7.80 16.38
C SER A 97 -6.94 6.38 16.91
N LYS A 98 -5.77 5.79 16.64
CA LYS A 98 -5.35 4.48 17.16
C LYS A 98 -3.92 4.54 17.66
N ASN A 99 -3.65 3.90 18.79
CA ASN A 99 -2.28 3.72 19.28
C ASN A 99 -1.54 2.64 18.46
N ILE A 100 -0.23 2.55 18.64
CA ILE A 100 0.62 1.61 17.89
C ILE A 100 0.20 0.15 18.07
N GLN A 101 -0.23 -0.25 19.27
CA GLN A 101 -0.64 -1.62 19.55
C GLN A 101 -1.93 -1.98 18.82
N GLN A 102 -2.90 -1.08 18.79
CA GLN A 102 -4.15 -1.28 18.06
C GLN A 102 -3.88 -1.39 16.55
N LYS A 103 -3.01 -0.54 16.02
CA LYS A 103 -2.58 -0.65 14.61
C LYS A 103 -1.91 -2.00 14.36
N TYR A 104 -1.01 -2.43 15.25
CA TYR A 104 -0.37 -3.74 15.12
C TYR A 104 -1.37 -4.90 15.08
N GLU A 105 -2.37 -4.90 15.97
CA GLU A 105 -3.42 -5.93 15.96
C GLU A 105 -4.26 -5.92 14.67
N ASP A 106 -4.61 -4.74 14.15
CA ASP A 106 -5.32 -4.64 12.86
C ASP A 106 -4.48 -5.21 11.70
N TRP A 107 -3.16 -4.98 11.73
CA TRP A 107 -2.25 -5.43 10.67
C TRP A 107 -1.99 -6.94 10.68
N LYS A 108 -2.18 -7.64 11.81
CA LYS A 108 -1.96 -9.10 11.90
C LYS A 108 -2.82 -9.92 10.93
N VAL A 109 -3.93 -9.37 10.45
CA VAL A 109 -4.78 -10.01 9.44
C VAL A 109 -4.02 -10.38 8.16
N ILE A 110 -2.91 -9.71 7.84
CA ILE A 110 -2.12 -10.03 6.65
C ILE A 110 -1.31 -11.32 6.80
N ILE A 111 -1.05 -11.78 8.03
CA ILE A 111 -0.17 -12.93 8.29
C ILE A 111 -0.70 -14.20 7.61
N ARG A 112 -2.03 -14.37 7.51
CA ARG A 112 -2.68 -15.50 6.80
C ARG A 112 -2.40 -15.53 5.29
N TYR A 113 -1.77 -14.49 4.74
CA TYR A 113 -1.34 -14.42 3.35
C TYR A 113 0.16 -14.63 3.16
N LEU A 114 0.91 -14.87 4.25
CA LEU A 114 2.36 -15.09 4.23
C LEU A 114 2.75 -16.58 4.31
N ASP A 115 1.76 -17.46 4.40
CA ASP A 115 1.91 -18.92 4.32
C ASP A 115 2.26 -19.40 2.90
#